data_AF-A0A7S1Z552-F1
#
_entry.id   AF-A0A7S1Z552-F1
#
_cell.length_a   1.000
_cell.length_b   1.000
_cell.length_c   1.000
_cell.angle_alpha   90.00
_cell.angle_beta   90.00
_cell.angle_gamma   90.00
#
_symmetry.space_group_name_H-M   'P 1'
#
loop_
_entity.id
_entity.type
_entity.pdbx_description
1 polymer ?
#
loop_
_entity_poly.entity_id
_entity_poly.type
_entity_poly.pdbx_seq_one_letter_code
_entity_poly.pdbx_strand_id
1 'polypeptide(L)'
;SPRVKDVTNIGCTIFMQEPDYQGHSPETVSYFVVEAGSHVLRGGLVVEAGTMSTTKIHRSTHSFDGDSVLFSESFDETPAVLHGLVTHNTNKFMASFVASVTVDGFTGGMEAGRSNANSIGETFAWIAFSTGSGSTAGSPFKITTGSDGIADGVDNESPHIVGFSFMGTPDVVASLFNPAGRDGSWARGAGPYSATQQAIYAEEDEVGDSERYHVDELFAVAAFQADTNFVLSN
;
A
#
# COMPACT_ATOMS: atom_id res chain seq x y z
N SER A 1 -5.74 -6.10 7.83
CA SER A 1 -5.26 -5.67 6.50
C SER A 1 -6.25 -6.06 5.41
N PRO A 2 -6.68 -5.12 4.53
CA PRO A 2 -7.53 -5.44 3.39
C PRO A 2 -6.78 -6.30 2.36
N ARG A 3 -7.49 -7.28 1.80
CA ARG A 3 -7.02 -8.21 0.77
C ARG A 3 -7.97 -8.22 -0.41
N VAL A 4 -7.44 -8.51 -1.58
CA VAL A 4 -8.21 -8.66 -2.81
C VAL A 4 -8.07 -10.09 -3.31
N LYS A 5 -9.13 -10.65 -3.89
CA LYS A 5 -9.09 -11.92 -4.62
C LYS A 5 -10.12 -11.95 -5.73
N ASP A 6 -10.09 -13.01 -6.53
CA ASP A 6 -11.06 -13.26 -7.60
C ASP A 6 -11.14 -12.08 -8.59
N VAL A 7 -9.99 -11.49 -8.93
CA VAL A 7 -9.90 -10.36 -9.86
C VAL A 7 -10.24 -10.84 -11.28
N THR A 8 -11.21 -10.17 -11.88
CA THR A 8 -11.68 -10.38 -13.25
C THR A 8 -11.76 -9.04 -13.98
N ASN A 9 -12.13 -9.05 -15.25
CA ASN A 9 -12.37 -7.84 -16.02
C ASN A 9 -13.64 -7.06 -15.61
N ILE A 10 -14.47 -7.60 -14.71
CA ILE A 10 -15.73 -6.98 -14.27
C ILE A 10 -15.86 -6.82 -12.76
N GLY A 11 -14.86 -7.25 -11.99
CA GLY A 11 -14.91 -7.13 -10.54
C GLY A 11 -13.84 -7.93 -9.80
N CYS A 12 -13.85 -7.77 -8.48
CA CYS A 12 -13.02 -8.48 -7.54
C CYS A 12 -13.77 -8.64 -6.21
N THR A 13 -13.24 -9.47 -5.31
CA THR A 13 -13.68 -9.56 -3.92
C THR A 13 -12.67 -8.87 -3.02
N ILE A 14 -13.12 -7.92 -2.22
CA ILE A 14 -12.33 -7.28 -1.15
C ILE A 14 -12.78 -7.87 0.19
N PHE A 15 -11.82 -8.27 1.03
CA PHE A 15 -12.08 -8.84 2.34
C PHE A 15 -10.97 -8.45 3.32
N MET A 16 -11.25 -8.57 4.63
CA MET A 16 -10.27 -8.28 5.67
C MET A 16 -9.57 -9.56 6.12
N GLN A 17 -8.26 -9.48 6.34
CA GLN A 17 -7.47 -10.53 6.95
C GLN A 17 -6.65 -9.96 8.11
N GLU A 18 -6.48 -10.75 9.17
CA GLU A 18 -5.84 -10.33 10.41
C GLU A 18 -4.71 -11.27 10.80
N PRO A 19 -3.68 -10.79 11.51
CA PRO A 19 -2.71 -11.65 12.17
C PRO A 19 -3.40 -12.66 13.09
N ASP A 20 -2.72 -13.80 13.32
CA ASP A 20 -3.22 -14.82 14.25
C ASP A 20 -3.50 -14.16 15.62
N TYR A 21 -4.62 -14.53 16.27
CA TYR A 21 -5.06 -14.01 17.59
C TYR A 21 -5.51 -12.54 17.66
N GLN A 22 -5.64 -11.85 16.53
CA GLN A 22 -6.18 -10.49 16.48
C GLN A 22 -7.67 -10.45 16.07
N GLY A 23 -8.27 -9.26 16.20
CA GLY A 23 -9.65 -8.99 15.83
C GLY A 23 -9.88 -7.52 15.44
N HIS A 24 -10.90 -7.26 14.61
CA HIS A 24 -11.23 -5.92 14.12
C HIS A 24 -12.71 -5.63 14.23
N SER A 25 -13.02 -4.35 14.40
CA SER A 25 -14.36 -3.82 14.17
C SER A 25 -14.60 -3.69 12.66
N PRO A 26 -15.85 -3.48 12.19
CA PRO A 26 -16.09 -3.16 10.78
C PRO A 26 -15.21 -1.98 10.31
N GLU A 27 -14.52 -2.17 9.19
CA GLU A 27 -13.61 -1.18 8.61
C GLU A 27 -14.15 -0.68 7.26
N THR A 28 -13.86 0.59 6.95
CA THR A 28 -14.11 1.18 5.63
C THR A 28 -12.84 1.02 4.79
N VAL A 29 -12.97 0.47 3.59
CA VAL A 29 -11.85 0.25 2.67
C VAL A 29 -12.06 1.06 1.41
N SER A 30 -11.11 1.95 1.11
CA SER A 30 -10.97 2.58 -0.20
C SER A 30 -10.16 1.66 -1.13
N TYR A 31 -10.45 1.69 -2.42
CA TYR A 31 -9.72 0.90 -3.41
C TYR A 31 -9.52 1.67 -4.71
N PHE A 32 -8.48 1.30 -5.45
CA PHE A 32 -8.24 1.79 -6.81
C PHE A 32 -8.18 0.63 -7.78
N VAL A 33 -8.67 0.87 -9.00
CA VAL A 33 -8.56 -0.04 -10.13
C VAL A 33 -7.84 0.69 -11.24
N VAL A 34 -6.77 0.10 -11.75
CA VAL A 34 -5.96 0.63 -12.85
C VAL A 34 -5.72 -0.50 -13.83
N GLU A 35 -5.93 -0.22 -15.13
CA GLU A 35 -5.57 -1.17 -16.18
C GLU A 35 -4.05 -1.36 -16.23
N ALA A 36 -3.59 -2.60 -16.37
CA ALA A 36 -2.16 -2.88 -16.44
C ALA A 36 -1.49 -2.16 -17.63
N GLY A 37 -0.25 -1.71 -17.43
CA GLY A 37 0.52 -0.92 -18.40
C GLY A 37 0.90 0.45 -17.88
N SER A 38 1.59 1.22 -18.72
CA SER A 38 2.01 2.60 -18.47
C SER A 38 1.03 3.56 -19.11
N HIS A 39 0.61 4.57 -18.35
CA HIS A 39 -0.39 5.54 -18.74
C HIS A 39 0.00 6.93 -18.26
N VAL A 40 -0.46 7.94 -19.00
CA VAL A 40 -0.46 9.33 -18.56
C VAL A 40 -1.91 9.77 -18.42
N LEU A 41 -2.34 10.08 -17.21
CA LEU A 41 -3.67 10.63 -16.97
C LEU A 41 -3.73 12.09 -17.43
N ARG A 42 -4.93 12.59 -17.71
CA ARG A 42 -5.14 14.02 -17.97
C ARG A 42 -4.52 14.84 -16.84
N GLY A 43 -3.78 15.90 -17.18
CA GLY A 43 -3.03 16.69 -16.20
C GLY A 43 -1.60 16.17 -15.93
N GLY A 44 -1.16 15.11 -16.60
CA GLY A 44 0.25 14.69 -16.64
C GLY A 44 0.67 13.73 -15.53
N LEU A 45 -0.26 13.23 -14.72
CA LEU A 45 0.04 12.20 -13.72
C LEU A 45 0.40 10.89 -14.43
N VAL A 46 1.66 10.47 -14.29
CA VAL A 46 2.16 9.20 -14.84
C VAL A 46 1.80 8.08 -13.87
N VAL A 47 1.26 6.99 -14.41
CA VAL A 47 0.92 5.78 -13.66
C VAL A 47 1.35 4.54 -14.43
N GLU A 48 2.02 3.62 -13.76
CA GLU A 48 2.27 2.28 -14.29
C GLU A 48 1.70 1.25 -13.31
N ALA A 49 1.00 0.24 -13.83
CA ALA A 49 0.42 -0.81 -13.02
C ALA A 49 0.72 -2.19 -13.59
N GLY A 50 0.88 -3.17 -12.70
CA GLY A 50 1.20 -4.53 -13.10
C GLY A 50 0.95 -5.55 -12.00
N THR A 51 1.21 -6.81 -12.34
CA THR A 51 1.17 -7.93 -11.41
C THR A 51 2.38 -8.83 -11.59
N MET A 52 2.81 -9.48 -10.53
CA MET A 52 3.76 -10.59 -10.58
C MET A 52 3.31 -11.74 -9.68
N SER A 53 3.70 -12.96 -10.03
CA SER A 53 3.62 -14.08 -9.08
C SER A 53 4.86 -14.07 -8.21
N THR A 54 4.69 -14.20 -6.89
CA THR A 54 5.80 -14.25 -5.95
C THR A 54 5.61 -15.40 -4.97
N THR A 55 6.72 -16.02 -4.58
CA THR A 55 6.82 -16.95 -3.44
C THR A 55 7.68 -16.37 -2.32
N LYS A 56 8.19 -15.14 -2.50
CA LYS A 56 9.06 -14.45 -1.56
C LYS A 56 8.24 -13.96 -0.38
N ILE A 57 8.65 -14.38 0.80
CA ILE A 57 8.00 -14.04 2.07
C ILE A 57 9.06 -13.44 2.98
N HIS A 58 8.84 -12.21 3.38
CA HIS A 58 9.49 -11.64 4.55
C HIS A 58 8.86 -12.22 5.82
N ARG A 59 9.70 -12.56 6.80
CA ARG A 59 9.32 -12.98 8.15
C ARG A 59 10.19 -12.23 9.12
N SER A 60 9.62 -11.85 10.25
CA SER A 60 10.33 -11.18 11.33
C SER A 60 11.77 -11.67 11.49
N THR A 61 12.69 -10.73 11.70
CA THR A 61 14.15 -10.89 11.80
C THR A 61 14.93 -11.08 10.48
N HIS A 62 14.25 -11.30 9.35
CA HIS A 62 14.88 -11.45 8.04
C HIS A 62 15.03 -10.10 7.32
N SER A 63 15.75 -10.09 6.20
CA SER A 63 15.76 -8.94 5.30
C SER A 63 14.55 -9.00 4.37
N PHE A 64 14.04 -7.84 3.95
CA PHE A 64 13.05 -7.71 2.88
C PHE A 64 13.63 -8.13 1.51
N ASP A 65 13.74 -9.45 1.30
CA ASP A 65 14.11 -10.08 0.03
C ASP A 65 12.85 -10.36 -0.79
N GLY A 66 12.67 -9.59 -1.87
CA GLY A 66 11.53 -9.66 -2.77
C GLY A 66 11.94 -9.98 -4.20
N ASP A 67 10.94 -10.19 -5.06
CA ASP A 67 11.16 -10.30 -6.50
C ASP A 67 11.30 -8.90 -7.11
N SER A 68 12.26 -8.73 -8.03
CA SER A 68 12.48 -7.44 -8.69
C SER A 68 11.44 -7.17 -9.76
N VAL A 69 10.94 -5.93 -9.77
CA VAL A 69 10.06 -5.38 -10.81
C VAL A 69 10.75 -4.17 -11.41
N LEU A 70 10.82 -4.14 -12.74
CA LEU A 70 11.30 -2.99 -13.51
C LEU A 70 10.10 -2.26 -14.11
N PHE A 71 10.12 -0.94 -14.07
CA PHE A 71 9.17 -0.13 -14.82
C PHE A 71 9.48 -0.19 -16.31
N SER A 72 8.44 0.00 -17.13
CA SER A 72 8.58 0.03 -18.59
C SER A 72 9.43 1.21 -19.07
N GLU A 73 9.36 2.32 -18.35
CA GLU A 73 10.22 3.50 -18.49
C GLU A 73 10.57 4.05 -17.10
N SER A 74 11.73 4.71 -16.97
CA SER A 74 12.13 5.36 -15.73
C SER A 74 11.20 6.53 -15.40
N PHE A 75 10.80 6.66 -14.15
CA PHE A 75 10.14 7.87 -13.66
C PHE A 75 11.15 9.02 -13.52
N ASP A 76 10.69 10.27 -13.63
CA ASP A 76 11.54 11.46 -13.42
C ASP A 76 12.07 11.55 -11.99
N GLU A 77 11.28 11.10 -11.01
CA GLU A 77 11.57 11.06 -9.58
C GLU A 77 11.07 9.74 -9.01
N THR A 78 11.57 9.32 -7.83
CA THR A 78 11.13 8.08 -7.19
C THR A 78 9.59 8.04 -7.06
N PRO A 79 8.91 7.06 -7.66
CA PRO A 79 7.46 6.99 -7.65
C PRO A 79 6.92 6.52 -6.29
N ALA A 80 5.67 6.85 -6.00
CA ALA A 80 4.93 6.22 -4.91
C ALA A 80 4.34 4.90 -5.42
N VAL A 81 4.65 3.78 -4.75
CA VAL A 81 4.18 2.45 -5.15
C VAL A 81 3.15 1.94 -4.15
N LEU A 82 1.90 1.84 -4.60
CA LEU A 82 0.84 1.12 -3.88
C LEU A 82 0.89 -0.35 -4.26
N HIS A 83 0.54 -1.23 -3.33
CA HIS A 83 0.58 -2.67 -3.59
C HIS A 83 -0.39 -3.46 -2.73
N GLY A 84 -0.67 -4.69 -3.17
CA GLY A 84 -1.51 -5.63 -2.46
C GLY A 84 -1.46 -7.02 -3.08
N LEU A 85 -1.90 -8.02 -2.33
CA LEU A 85 -2.10 -9.37 -2.85
C LEU A 85 -3.51 -9.50 -3.42
N VAL A 86 -3.61 -10.01 -4.65
CA VAL A 86 -4.87 -10.16 -5.43
C VAL A 86 -5.31 -11.61 -5.60
N THR A 87 -4.69 -12.52 -4.84
CA THR A 87 -5.13 -13.91 -4.64
C THR A 87 -5.19 -14.22 -3.14
N HIS A 88 -5.72 -15.39 -2.77
CA HIS A 88 -5.78 -15.86 -1.38
C HIS A 88 -5.52 -17.36 -1.34
N ASN A 89 -4.25 -17.72 -1.52
CA ASN A 89 -3.80 -19.10 -1.64
C ASN A 89 -3.39 -19.71 -0.28
N THR A 90 -3.26 -18.88 0.75
CA THR A 90 -3.04 -19.28 2.14
C THR A 90 -4.16 -18.77 3.04
N ASN A 91 -4.55 -19.56 4.05
CA ASN A 91 -5.47 -19.12 5.10
C ASN A 91 -4.75 -18.42 6.27
N LYS A 92 -3.42 -18.39 6.23
CA LYS A 92 -2.60 -17.64 7.19
C LYS A 92 -2.51 -16.18 6.79
N PHE A 93 -2.38 -15.32 7.79
CA PHE A 93 -2.16 -13.90 7.59
C PHE A 93 -1.03 -13.67 6.60
N MET A 94 -1.28 -12.79 5.63
CA MET A 94 -0.26 -12.34 4.71
C MET A 94 -0.61 -10.93 4.24
N ALA A 95 0.30 -10.00 4.48
CA ALA A 95 0.31 -8.69 3.87
C ALA A 95 1.29 -8.71 2.66
N SER A 96 1.62 -7.54 2.15
CA SER A 96 2.59 -7.36 1.07
C SER A 96 3.56 -6.26 1.45
N PHE A 97 4.75 -6.27 0.88
CA PHE A 97 5.73 -5.19 1.04
C PHE A 97 6.33 -4.79 -0.31
N VAL A 98 6.81 -3.56 -0.36
CA VAL A 98 7.68 -3.04 -1.43
C VAL A 98 8.91 -2.41 -0.80
N ALA A 99 10.09 -2.76 -1.31
CA ALA A 99 11.38 -2.25 -0.87
C ALA A 99 12.26 -1.83 -2.06
N SER A 100 13.38 -1.17 -1.76
CA SER A 100 14.38 -0.74 -2.75
C SER A 100 13.78 0.03 -3.94
N VAL A 101 12.81 0.91 -3.70
CA VAL A 101 12.16 1.68 -4.76
C VAL A 101 13.12 2.72 -5.32
N THR A 102 13.27 2.71 -6.64
CA THR A 102 14.07 3.63 -7.44
C THR A 102 13.22 4.18 -8.58
N VAL A 103 13.78 5.07 -9.39
CA VAL A 103 13.13 5.55 -10.62
C VAL A 103 12.92 4.46 -11.65
N ASP A 104 13.68 3.35 -11.59
CA ASP A 104 13.67 2.28 -12.59
C ASP A 104 12.87 1.04 -12.15
N GLY A 105 12.55 0.93 -10.86
CA GLY A 105 11.87 -0.25 -10.35
C GLY A 105 11.95 -0.39 -8.84
N PHE A 106 11.57 -1.56 -8.35
CA PHE A 106 11.50 -1.90 -6.92
C PHE A 106 11.64 -3.42 -6.70
N THR A 107 11.71 -3.84 -5.44
CA THR A 107 11.51 -5.24 -5.04
C THR A 107 10.19 -5.39 -4.29
N GLY A 108 9.42 -6.44 -4.57
CA GLY A 108 8.13 -6.68 -3.93
C GLY A 108 7.98 -8.11 -3.45
N GLY A 109 7.14 -8.31 -2.45
CA GLY A 109 6.89 -9.64 -1.89
C GLY A 109 5.74 -9.68 -0.92
N MET A 110 5.64 -10.80 -0.22
CA MET A 110 4.64 -11.03 0.83
C MET A 110 5.23 -10.78 2.21
N GLU A 111 4.43 -10.23 3.12
CA GLU A 111 4.77 -9.98 4.53
C GLU A 111 3.96 -10.92 5.42
N ALA A 112 4.62 -11.81 6.14
CA ALA A 112 3.95 -12.77 7.02
C ALA A 112 3.84 -12.29 8.47
N GLY A 113 4.49 -11.18 8.83
CA GLY A 113 4.80 -10.81 10.20
C GLY A 113 5.54 -11.96 10.89
N ARG A 114 5.06 -12.33 12.07
CA ARG A 114 5.45 -13.54 12.82
C ARG A 114 4.50 -14.72 12.63
N SER A 115 3.62 -14.66 11.62
CA SER A 115 2.81 -15.84 11.27
C SER A 115 3.68 -16.99 10.76
N ASN A 116 3.27 -18.23 11.05
CA ASN A 116 3.96 -19.42 10.57
C ASN A 116 3.56 -19.82 9.14
N ALA A 117 3.19 -18.84 8.30
CA ALA A 117 2.76 -19.07 6.93
C ALA A 117 3.89 -19.70 6.10
N ASN A 118 3.56 -20.71 5.30
CA ASN A 118 4.48 -21.30 4.33
C ASN A 118 4.60 -20.43 3.08
N SER A 119 5.70 -20.60 2.33
CA SER A 119 5.86 -20.06 0.98
C SER A 119 4.87 -20.73 0.02
N ILE A 120 3.67 -20.15 -0.06
CA ILE A 120 2.66 -20.45 -1.05
C ILE A 120 2.63 -19.25 -2.00
N GLY A 121 2.73 -19.49 -3.30
CA GLY A 121 2.75 -18.41 -4.27
C GLY A 121 1.45 -17.60 -4.24
N GLU A 122 1.55 -16.29 -4.26
CA GLU A 122 0.42 -15.35 -4.40
C GLU A 122 0.68 -14.45 -5.62
N THR A 123 -0.38 -13.87 -6.17
CA THR A 123 -0.28 -12.79 -7.14
C THR A 123 -0.20 -11.47 -6.39
N PHE A 124 0.92 -10.79 -6.54
CA PHE A 124 1.18 -9.45 -6.04
C PHE A 124 0.84 -8.44 -7.15
N ALA A 125 0.00 -7.46 -6.84
CA ALA A 125 -0.35 -6.36 -7.72
C ALA A 125 0.24 -5.06 -7.20
N TRP A 126 0.60 -4.16 -8.11
CA TRP A 126 1.19 -2.88 -7.80
C TRP A 126 0.73 -1.78 -8.74
N ILE A 127 0.76 -0.55 -8.24
CA ILE A 127 0.48 0.67 -8.98
C ILE A 127 1.55 1.70 -8.57
N ALA A 128 2.39 2.11 -9.49
CA ALA A 128 3.38 3.16 -9.32
C ALA A 128 2.86 4.47 -9.90
N PHE A 129 2.87 5.54 -9.11
CA PHE A 129 2.50 6.89 -9.54
C PHE A 129 3.68 7.84 -9.45
N SER A 130 3.81 8.74 -10.42
CA SER A 130 4.65 9.93 -10.22
C SER A 130 4.12 10.74 -9.04
N THR A 131 5.00 11.20 -8.16
CA THR A 131 4.60 11.96 -6.96
C THR A 131 4.22 13.40 -7.30
N GLY A 132 3.34 14.01 -6.51
CA GLY A 132 2.89 15.37 -6.71
C GLY A 132 1.43 15.61 -6.37
N SER A 133 0.93 16.80 -6.70
CA SER A 133 -0.49 17.15 -6.55
C SER A 133 -0.95 17.91 -7.77
N GLY A 134 -2.21 17.75 -8.14
CA GLY A 134 -2.76 18.40 -9.32
C GLY A 134 -4.23 18.06 -9.49
N SER A 135 -4.67 18.07 -10.75
CA SER A 135 -6.02 17.64 -11.11
C SER A 135 -5.99 16.81 -12.38
N THR A 136 -6.79 15.75 -12.41
CA THR A 136 -7.02 14.92 -13.59
C THR A 136 -8.50 14.97 -13.95
N ALA A 137 -8.80 15.40 -15.18
CA ALA A 137 -10.18 15.65 -15.65
C ALA A 137 -11.04 16.53 -14.71
N GLY A 138 -10.42 17.45 -13.95
CA GLY A 138 -11.09 18.33 -12.98
C GLY A 138 -11.20 17.74 -11.57
N SER A 139 -10.84 16.48 -11.36
CA SER A 139 -10.75 15.87 -10.03
C SER A 139 -9.36 16.10 -9.43
N PRO A 140 -9.25 16.72 -8.23
CA PRO A 140 -7.96 16.88 -7.56
C PRO A 140 -7.35 15.53 -7.17
N PHE A 141 -6.02 15.50 -7.06
CA PHE A 141 -5.26 14.37 -6.53
C PHE A 141 -4.06 14.84 -5.71
N LYS A 142 -3.61 13.96 -4.81
CA LYS A 142 -2.34 14.07 -4.07
C LYS A 142 -1.69 12.68 -4.02
N ILE A 143 -0.52 12.56 -4.65
CA ILE A 143 0.36 11.39 -4.56
C ILE A 143 1.59 11.82 -3.77
N THR A 144 1.94 11.08 -2.73
CA THR A 144 3.11 11.38 -1.90
C THR A 144 3.70 10.14 -1.29
N THR A 145 4.97 10.22 -0.92
CA THR A 145 5.55 9.36 0.10
C THR A 145 5.72 10.16 1.39
N GLY A 146 5.72 9.51 2.55
CA GLY A 146 5.89 10.17 3.85
C GLY A 146 6.39 9.21 4.91
N SER A 147 7.23 9.69 5.83
CA SER A 147 7.71 8.89 6.97
C SER A 147 6.78 9.02 8.14
N ASP A 148 6.47 7.90 8.80
CA ASP A 148 5.69 7.88 10.03
C ASP A 148 6.37 8.59 11.21
N GLY A 149 7.71 8.64 11.20
CA GLY A 149 8.50 9.17 12.31
C GLY A 149 8.51 8.16 13.47
N ILE A 150 8.41 8.65 14.70
CA ILE A 150 8.45 7.81 15.93
C ILE A 150 7.09 7.16 16.28
N ALA A 151 6.29 6.86 15.26
CA ALA A 151 4.85 6.63 15.34
C ALA A 151 4.48 5.15 15.12
N ASP A 152 4.67 4.33 16.14
CA ASP A 152 4.59 2.87 15.99
C ASP A 152 3.21 2.28 16.38
N GLY A 153 2.50 1.66 15.43
CA GLY A 153 1.27 0.89 15.67
C GLY A 153 0.08 1.64 16.31
N VAL A 154 -1.06 0.96 16.41
CA VAL A 154 -2.28 1.53 17.03
C VAL A 154 -2.19 1.80 18.53
N ASP A 155 -1.21 1.23 19.23
CA ASP A 155 -1.02 1.49 20.67
C ASP A 155 -0.31 2.83 20.92
N ASN A 156 0.24 3.46 19.88
CA ASN A 156 0.81 4.79 19.96
C ASN A 156 -0.25 5.85 19.62
N GLU A 157 -0.36 6.88 20.46
CA GLU A 157 -1.32 7.97 20.30
C GLU A 157 -0.98 8.92 19.14
N SER A 158 0.16 8.73 18.47
CA SER A 158 0.69 9.66 17.46
C SER A 158 0.76 9.04 16.06
N PRO A 159 -0.36 8.81 15.34
CA PRO A 159 -0.32 8.31 13.97
C PRO A 159 0.38 9.28 13.01
N HIS A 160 0.89 8.76 11.90
CA HIS A 160 1.40 9.57 10.80
C HIS A 160 0.27 10.37 10.14
N ILE A 161 0.43 11.69 10.03
CA ILE A 161 -0.56 12.56 9.38
C ILE A 161 -0.13 12.93 7.97
N VAL A 162 -0.88 12.46 6.98
CA VAL A 162 -0.78 12.92 5.60
C VAL A 162 -1.76 14.06 5.36
N GLY A 163 -1.22 15.24 5.08
CA GLY A 163 -2.01 16.44 4.77
C GLY A 163 -2.32 16.59 3.28
N PHE A 164 -3.53 17.08 2.99
CA PHE A 164 -3.98 17.41 1.64
C PHE A 164 -5.07 18.49 1.67
N SER A 165 -5.64 18.84 0.51
CA SER A 165 -6.71 19.85 0.39
C SER A 165 -7.72 19.43 -0.67
N PHE A 166 -8.85 18.88 -0.22
CA PHE A 166 -9.98 18.49 -1.05
C PHE A 166 -11.25 19.24 -0.64
N MET A 167 -12.25 19.27 -1.52
CA MET A 167 -13.56 19.89 -1.23
C MET A 167 -14.46 19.01 -0.34
N GLY A 168 -14.13 17.72 -0.24
CA GLY A 168 -14.75 16.73 0.64
C GLY A 168 -13.72 15.65 0.98
N THR A 169 -14.09 14.67 1.79
CA THR A 169 -13.19 13.56 2.14
C THR A 169 -12.80 12.79 0.87
N PRO A 170 -11.49 12.70 0.52
CA PRO A 170 -11.02 11.99 -0.68
C PRO A 170 -10.97 10.48 -0.43
N ASP A 171 -10.99 9.67 -1.49
CA ASP A 171 -10.60 8.26 -1.39
C ASP A 171 -9.07 8.18 -1.23
N VAL A 172 -8.62 7.50 -0.17
CA VAL A 172 -7.20 7.36 0.16
C VAL A 172 -6.81 5.88 0.22
N VAL A 173 -5.75 5.52 -0.50
CA VAL A 173 -5.06 4.24 -0.34
C VAL A 173 -3.63 4.51 0.07
N ALA A 174 -3.18 3.78 1.09
CA ALA A 174 -1.83 3.82 1.59
C ALA A 174 -1.21 2.41 1.55
N SER A 175 0.08 2.34 1.30
CA SER A 175 0.86 1.11 1.36
C SER A 175 2.20 1.40 2.02
N LEU A 176 2.74 0.40 2.71
CA LEU A 176 4.09 0.46 3.26
C LEU A 176 5.10 0.64 2.11
N PHE A 177 6.16 1.40 2.34
CA PHE A 177 7.09 1.80 1.31
C PHE A 177 8.50 1.76 1.88
N ASN A 178 9.42 1.03 1.25
CA ASN A 178 10.81 0.92 1.73
C ASN A 178 10.89 0.63 3.24
N PRO A 179 10.26 -0.45 3.74
CA PRO A 179 10.26 -0.75 5.15
C PRO A 179 11.70 -0.86 5.67
N ALA A 180 11.91 -0.26 6.84
CA ALA A 180 13.18 -0.28 7.52
C ALA A 180 13.11 -1.28 8.69
N GLY A 181 14.28 -1.66 9.21
CA GLY A 181 14.34 -2.61 10.31
C GLY A 181 14.15 -4.06 9.85
N ARG A 182 13.65 -4.90 10.75
CA ARG A 182 13.55 -6.35 10.56
C ARG A 182 12.22 -6.94 11.00
N ASP A 183 11.45 -6.19 11.78
CA ASP A 183 10.09 -6.61 12.09
C ASP A 183 9.15 -6.01 11.06
N GLY A 184 8.12 -6.77 10.72
CA GLY A 184 7.29 -6.53 9.55
C GLY A 184 6.01 -5.82 9.94
N SER A 185 5.60 -4.85 9.13
CA SER A 185 4.40 -4.06 9.37
C SER A 185 3.51 -3.94 8.12
N TRP A 186 2.38 -3.26 8.26
CA TRP A 186 1.53 -2.87 7.15
C TRP A 186 0.80 -1.56 7.43
N ALA A 187 0.51 -0.81 6.38
CA ALA A 187 -0.27 0.43 6.50
C ALA A 187 -1.70 0.14 7.03
N ARG A 188 -2.11 0.89 8.04
CA ARG A 188 -3.46 0.88 8.59
C ARG A 188 -3.98 2.31 8.70
N GLY A 189 -5.18 2.57 8.18
CA GLY A 189 -5.82 3.87 8.37
C GLY A 189 -6.09 4.13 9.86
N ALA A 190 -5.65 5.27 10.35
CA ALA A 190 -5.98 5.81 11.66
C ALA A 190 -7.03 6.92 11.50
N GLY A 191 -7.95 7.06 12.46
CA GLY A 191 -8.66 8.33 12.62
C GLY A 191 -7.66 9.37 13.13
N PRO A 192 -7.62 10.61 12.62
CA PRO A 192 -8.61 11.28 11.75
C PRO A 192 -8.54 11.00 10.23
N TYR A 193 -9.71 11.03 9.59
CA TYR A 193 -9.92 10.97 8.13
C TYR A 193 -10.91 12.08 7.70
N SER A 194 -10.45 13.05 6.91
CA SER A 194 -11.23 14.23 6.52
C SER A 194 -10.84 14.76 5.14
N ALA A 195 -11.41 15.89 4.71
CA ALA A 195 -11.04 16.59 3.47
C ALA A 195 -9.61 17.18 3.48
N THR A 196 -8.94 17.21 4.64
CA THR A 196 -7.61 17.84 4.78
C THR A 196 -6.53 16.90 5.27
N GLN A 197 -6.89 15.72 5.78
CA GLN A 197 -5.91 14.77 6.31
C GLN A 197 -6.40 13.33 6.34
N GLN A 198 -5.43 12.41 6.28
CA GLN A 198 -5.57 11.02 6.67
C GLN A 198 -4.48 10.69 7.69
N ALA A 199 -4.85 10.09 8.81
CA ALA A 199 -3.90 9.52 9.76
C ALA A 199 -3.61 8.05 9.40
N ILE A 200 -2.38 7.58 9.57
CA ILE A 200 -1.95 6.24 9.15
C ILE A 200 -1.02 5.68 10.23
N TYR A 201 -1.19 4.40 10.56
CA TYR A 201 -0.26 3.64 11.37
C TYR A 201 0.54 2.66 10.50
N ALA A 202 1.78 2.46 10.92
CA ALA A 202 2.59 1.31 10.63
C ALA A 202 2.17 0.23 11.63
N GLU A 203 1.34 -0.71 11.21
CA GLU A 203 0.81 -1.71 12.13
C GLU A 203 1.66 -2.97 12.10
N GLU A 204 2.16 -3.38 13.27
CA GLU A 204 2.84 -4.66 13.47
C GLU A 204 1.92 -5.71 14.10
N ASP A 205 2.34 -6.97 13.99
CA ASP A 205 1.69 -8.07 14.69
C ASP A 205 2.06 -8.10 16.18
N GLU A 206 1.22 -8.74 17.01
CA GLU A 206 1.55 -9.06 18.42
C GLU A 206 1.77 -10.58 18.59
N VAL A 207 2.20 -11.26 17.52
CA VAL A 207 2.32 -12.72 17.55
C VAL A 207 3.66 -13.10 18.19
N GLY A 208 3.61 -13.35 19.49
CA GLY A 208 4.73 -13.90 20.26
C GLY A 208 5.36 -12.92 21.26
N ASP A 209 5.04 -11.64 21.14
CA ASP A 209 5.29 -10.56 22.09
C ASP A 209 4.20 -9.49 21.94
N SER A 210 4.06 -8.60 22.93
CA SER A 210 3.09 -7.49 22.88
C SER A 210 3.75 -6.18 22.41
N GLU A 211 4.89 -6.30 21.74
CA GLU A 211 5.65 -5.17 21.23
C GLU A 211 5.13 -4.82 19.83
N ARG A 212 5.00 -3.53 19.54
CA ARG A 212 4.75 -3.00 18.19
C ARG A 212 5.75 -1.90 17.84
N TYR A 213 6.94 -1.95 18.41
CA TYR A 213 7.96 -0.92 18.27
C TYR A 213 8.83 -1.25 17.06
N HIS A 214 8.91 -0.31 16.13
CA HIS A 214 9.76 -0.42 14.96
C HIS A 214 10.56 0.87 14.72
N VAL A 215 11.45 0.80 13.73
CA VAL A 215 12.11 1.99 13.22
C VAL A 215 11.15 2.75 12.30
N ASP A 216 11.40 4.04 12.09
CA ASP A 216 10.60 4.88 11.18
C ASP A 216 10.39 4.18 9.82
N GLU A 217 9.13 4.04 9.45
CA GLU A 217 8.65 3.48 8.20
C GLU A 217 8.23 4.59 7.24
N LEU A 218 8.07 4.24 5.96
CA LEU A 218 7.52 5.16 4.97
C LEU A 218 6.24 4.58 4.40
N PHE A 219 5.31 5.46 4.04
CA PHE A 219 4.12 5.11 3.29
C PHE A 219 4.15 5.74 1.91
N ALA A 220 3.70 4.99 0.91
CA ALA A 220 3.18 5.55 -0.33
C ALA A 220 1.69 5.82 -0.14
N VAL A 221 1.24 7.03 -0.48
CA VAL A 221 -0.15 7.44 -0.32
C VAL A 221 -0.66 8.07 -1.61
N ALA A 222 -1.80 7.57 -2.07
CA ALA A 222 -2.56 8.16 -3.15
C ALA A 222 -3.94 8.59 -2.63
N ALA A 223 -4.23 9.87 -2.77
CA ALA A 223 -5.51 10.46 -2.46
C ALA A 223 -6.12 11.08 -3.73
N PHE A 224 -7.37 10.76 -3.99
CA PHE A 224 -8.13 11.33 -5.09
C PHE A 224 -9.49 11.80 -4.61
N GLN A 225 -10.09 12.77 -5.30
CA GLN A 225 -11.47 13.16 -5.00
C GLN A 225 -12.38 11.92 -5.01
N ALA A 226 -13.26 11.82 -4.02
CA ALA A 226 -14.13 10.66 -3.86
C ALA A 226 -14.93 10.33 -5.13
N ASP A 227 -15.16 9.04 -5.37
CA ASP A 227 -15.95 8.50 -6.48
C ASP A 227 -15.44 8.92 -7.88
N THR A 228 -14.12 9.11 -8.03
CA THR A 228 -13.55 9.51 -9.33
C THR A 228 -13.29 8.31 -10.25
N ASN A 229 -13.75 8.44 -11.50
CA ASN A 229 -13.30 7.62 -12.62
C ASN A 229 -12.34 8.42 -13.49
N PHE A 230 -11.12 7.92 -13.66
CA PHE A 230 -10.10 8.62 -14.46
C PHE A 230 -10.21 8.25 -15.94
N VAL A 231 -9.97 9.25 -16.79
CA VAL A 231 -9.89 9.08 -18.25
C VAL A 231 -8.42 9.20 -18.64
N LEU A 232 -7.92 8.24 -19.42
CA LEU A 232 -6.57 8.26 -20.00
C LEU A 232 -6.39 9.51 -20.88
N SER A 233 -5.15 10.02 -21.00
CA SER A 233 -4.85 11.01 -22.05
C SER A 233 -5.01 10.36 -23.42
N ASN A 234 -5.61 11.09 -24.36
CA ASN A 234 -5.70 10.69 -25.78
C ASN A 234 -4.39 11.04 -26.48
#